data_AF-A0A7M1S5T4-F1
#
_entry.id   AF-A0A7M1S5T4-F1
#
_cell.length_a   1.000
_cell.length_b   1.000
_cell.length_c   1.000
_cell.angle_alpha   90.00
_cell.angle_beta   90.00
_cell.angle_gamma   90.00
#
_symmetry.space_group_name_H-M   'P 1'
#
loop_
_entity.id
_entity.type
_entity.pdbx_description
1 polymer ?
#
loop_
_entity_poly.entity_id
_entity_poly.type
_entity_poly.pdbx_seq_one_letter_code
_entity_poly.pdbx_strand_id
1 'polypeptide(L)'
;MELPALKLPQIELPFDVPTLLHPPIDHFAIAIPVLVLLIEIINLIAKKRAIGVVSFTLLLIGMVAAVAAYLTGTVDGKEAFDALTQAGQDELKEHKLLGTYLVLASGVVVIFKLLSAMIQRGLMKATYLLVLIVFVAGILKQGKDGGELVYEYGANVERVQELDSELFDAQEELDELKEEMKSTSEKAVEKAAEVKEALTDAVENAKESATEAVKAAEEKSAEVIEAVKEKADKVKESVAPSAPEVEVVPQKREEPEVATH
;
A
#
# COMPACT_ATOMS: atom_id res chain seq x y z
N MET A 1 -40.49 0.36 2.45
CA MET A 1 -41.20 0.46 3.74
C MET A 1 -40.20 0.03 4.79
N GLU A 2 -39.84 0.91 5.72
CA GLU A 2 -38.90 0.60 6.80
C GLU A 2 -39.54 -0.42 7.76
N LEU A 3 -38.80 -1.46 8.12
CA LEU A 3 -39.25 -2.44 9.10
C LEU A 3 -39.24 -1.80 10.50
N PRO A 4 -40.21 -2.11 11.38
CA PRO A 4 -40.16 -1.63 12.76
C PRO A 4 -38.88 -2.08 13.48
N ALA A 5 -38.25 -1.18 14.25
CA ALA A 5 -37.06 -1.52 15.00
C ALA A 5 -37.36 -2.57 16.09
N LEU A 6 -36.73 -3.75 16.01
CA LEU A 6 -36.78 -4.78 17.03
C LEU A 6 -35.44 -4.85 17.78
N LYS A 7 -35.49 -4.76 19.12
CA LYS A 7 -34.33 -5.03 19.98
C LYS A 7 -34.53 -6.37 20.65
N LEU A 8 -33.76 -7.37 20.23
CA LEU A 8 -33.63 -8.61 21.00
C LEU A 8 -32.86 -8.33 22.30
N PRO A 9 -33.15 -9.05 23.40
CA PRO A 9 -32.35 -8.96 24.61
C PRO A 9 -30.90 -9.31 24.28
N GLN A 10 -29.95 -8.54 24.83
CA GLN A 10 -28.54 -8.84 24.67
C GLN A 10 -28.22 -10.08 25.49
N ILE A 11 -27.88 -11.17 24.79
CA ILE A 11 -27.46 -12.42 25.42
C ILE A 11 -25.93 -12.35 25.52
N GLU A 12 -25.43 -12.18 26.73
CA GLU A 12 -24.01 -12.37 27.01
C GLU A 12 -23.71 -13.87 26.96
N LEU A 13 -22.88 -14.28 26.00
CA LEU A 13 -22.42 -15.65 25.91
C LEU A 13 -21.36 -15.89 26.99
N PRO A 14 -21.29 -17.10 27.59
CA PRO A 14 -20.30 -17.41 28.62
C PRO A 14 -18.89 -17.62 28.05
N PHE A 15 -18.66 -17.28 26.79
CA PHE A 15 -17.40 -17.44 26.06
C PHE A 15 -17.29 -16.33 25.00
N ASP A 16 -16.04 -16.05 24.58
CA ASP A 16 -15.76 -15.08 23.53
C ASP A 16 -16.03 -15.67 22.14
N VAL A 17 -16.66 -14.88 21.29
CA VAL A 17 -16.91 -15.23 19.89
C VAL A 17 -15.82 -14.60 19.02
N PRO A 18 -15.06 -15.39 18.24
CA PRO A 18 -14.06 -14.86 17.32
C PRO A 18 -14.68 -13.94 16.28
N THR A 19 -13.92 -12.92 15.86
CA THR A 19 -14.28 -12.09 14.71
C THR A 19 -14.19 -12.88 13.40
N LEU A 20 -14.89 -12.41 12.37
CA LEU A 20 -14.97 -13.00 11.02
C LEU A 20 -15.62 -14.39 10.98
N LEU A 21 -16.29 -14.80 12.05
CA LEU A 21 -16.97 -16.08 12.12
C LEU A 21 -18.36 -16.04 11.44
N HIS A 22 -18.92 -14.85 11.23
CA HIS A 22 -20.23 -14.68 10.62
C HIS A 22 -20.32 -15.21 9.17
N PRO A 23 -19.44 -14.81 8.23
CA PRO A 23 -19.59 -15.26 6.85
C PRO A 23 -19.53 -16.79 6.69
N PRO A 24 -18.60 -17.54 7.33
CA PRO A 24 -18.62 -19.00 7.27
C PRO A 24 -19.92 -19.63 7.78
N ILE A 25 -20.52 -19.09 8.85
CA ILE A 25 -21.78 -19.61 9.41
C ILE A 25 -22.98 -19.28 8.51
N ASP A 26 -22.98 -18.11 7.88
CA ASP A 26 -24.07 -17.67 7.00
C ASP A 26 -24.31 -18.59 5.82
N HIS A 27 -23.26 -19.24 5.31
CA HIS A 27 -23.39 -20.24 4.24
C HIS A 27 -24.39 -21.34 4.64
N PHE A 28 -24.37 -21.79 5.89
CA PHE A 28 -25.31 -22.78 6.40
C PHE A 28 -26.70 -22.17 6.62
N ALA A 29 -26.77 -20.96 7.17
CA ALA A 29 -28.02 -20.24 7.38
C ALA A 29 -28.78 -19.97 6.06
N ILE A 30 -28.05 -19.83 4.94
CA ILE A 30 -28.62 -19.63 3.60
C ILE A 30 -28.90 -20.97 2.89
N ALA A 31 -27.91 -21.86 2.82
CA ALA A 31 -28.01 -23.08 2.01
C ALA A 31 -29.04 -24.07 2.57
N ILE A 32 -29.15 -24.21 3.90
CA ILE A 32 -30.03 -25.21 4.52
C ILE A 32 -31.51 -24.91 4.23
N PRO A 33 -32.05 -23.69 4.45
CA PRO A 33 -33.44 -23.38 4.09
C PRO A 33 -33.76 -23.58 2.61
N VAL A 34 -32.83 -23.22 1.71
CA VAL A 34 -32.99 -23.46 0.26
C VAL A 34 -33.09 -24.95 -0.02
N LEU A 35 -32.20 -25.77 0.57
CA LEU A 35 -32.25 -27.22 0.44
C LEU A 35 -33.55 -27.80 1.00
N VAL A 36 -34.03 -27.30 2.15
CA VAL A 36 -35.32 -27.71 2.73
C VAL A 36 -36.46 -27.42 1.77
N LEU A 37 -36.49 -26.25 1.14
CA LEU A 37 -37.52 -25.91 0.14
C LEU A 37 -37.51 -26.88 -1.04
N LEU A 38 -36.34 -27.21 -1.59
CA LEU A 38 -36.22 -28.20 -2.67
C LEU A 38 -36.73 -29.59 -2.25
N ILE A 39 -36.34 -30.04 -1.06
CA ILE A 39 -36.77 -31.33 -0.50
C ILE A 39 -38.29 -31.35 -0.28
N GLU A 40 -38.89 -30.25 0.19
CA GLU A 40 -40.34 -30.15 0.37
C GLU A 40 -41.10 -30.21 -0.96
N ILE A 41 -40.61 -29.52 -1.99
CA ILE A 41 -41.17 -29.59 -3.34
C ILE A 41 -41.13 -31.04 -3.85
N ILE A 42 -40.01 -31.74 -3.68
CA ILE A 42 -39.90 -33.17 -4.02
C ILE A 42 -40.91 -34.00 -3.22
N ASN A 43 -41.08 -33.68 -1.93
CA ASN A 43 -41.99 -34.40 -1.04
C ASN A 43 -43.47 -34.22 -1.40
N LEU A 44 -43.86 -33.15 -2.11
CA LEU A 44 -45.22 -32.98 -2.63
C LEU A 44 -45.59 -34.10 -3.60
N ILE A 45 -44.63 -34.56 -4.40
CA ILE A 45 -44.79 -35.62 -5.41
C ILE A 45 -44.53 -36.98 -4.78
N ALA A 46 -43.39 -37.13 -4.09
CA ALA A 46 -42.94 -38.40 -3.53
C ALA A 46 -43.81 -38.89 -2.36
N LYS A 47 -44.38 -37.95 -1.57
CA LYS A 47 -45.26 -38.21 -0.41
C LYS A 47 -44.67 -39.23 0.57
N LYS A 48 -43.35 -39.21 0.79
CA LYS A 48 -42.65 -40.16 1.66
C LYS A 48 -42.45 -39.55 3.04
N ARG A 49 -42.83 -40.29 4.09
CA ARG A 49 -42.63 -39.87 5.48
C ARG A 49 -41.16 -39.57 5.80
N ALA A 50 -40.23 -40.39 5.28
CA ALA A 50 -38.79 -40.21 5.49
C ALA A 50 -38.30 -38.84 5.00
N ILE A 51 -38.75 -38.40 3.82
CA ILE A 51 -38.39 -37.08 3.25
C ILE A 51 -38.90 -35.96 4.16
N GLY A 52 -40.13 -36.09 4.68
CA GLY A 52 -40.69 -35.11 5.62
C GLY A 52 -39.97 -35.03 6.97
N VAL A 53 -39.37 -36.13 7.44
CA VAL A 53 -38.54 -36.16 8.65
C VAL A 53 -37.20 -35.49 8.38
N VAL A 54 -36.53 -35.83 7.26
CA VAL A 54 -35.27 -35.20 6.85
C VAL A 54 -35.44 -33.69 6.70
N SER A 55 -36.51 -33.23 6.04
CA SER A 55 -36.76 -31.79 5.87
C SER A 55 -36.99 -31.08 7.21
N PHE A 56 -37.70 -31.71 8.15
CA PHE A 56 -37.89 -31.17 9.50
C PHE A 56 -36.56 -31.09 10.28
N THR A 57 -35.75 -32.14 10.23
CA THR A 57 -34.43 -32.15 10.89
C THR A 57 -33.52 -31.06 10.33
N LEU A 58 -33.45 -30.93 9.00
CA LEU A 58 -32.68 -29.86 8.35
C LEU A 58 -33.21 -28.49 8.72
N LEU A 59 -34.53 -28.30 8.82
CA LEU A 59 -35.11 -27.03 9.26
C LEU A 59 -34.69 -26.65 10.68
N LEU A 60 -34.62 -27.62 11.62
CA LEU A 60 -34.11 -27.37 12.97
C LEU A 60 -32.63 -27.00 12.98
N ILE A 61 -31.81 -27.68 12.18
CA ILE A 61 -30.39 -27.33 12.02
C ILE A 61 -30.25 -25.94 11.41
N GLY A 62 -31.06 -25.60 10.41
CA GLY A 62 -31.10 -24.28 9.79
C GLY A 62 -31.50 -23.17 10.77
N MET A 63 -32.45 -23.43 11.66
CA MET A 63 -32.81 -22.51 12.74
C MET A 63 -31.63 -22.27 13.69
N VAL A 64 -30.91 -23.32 14.09
CA VAL A 64 -29.70 -23.19 14.92
C VAL A 64 -28.62 -22.41 14.19
N ALA A 65 -28.41 -22.67 12.89
CA ALA A 65 -27.46 -21.93 12.07
C ALA A 65 -27.83 -20.45 11.94
N ALA A 66 -29.12 -20.12 11.79
CA ALA A 66 -29.58 -18.73 11.75
C ALA A 66 -29.35 -17.99 13.08
N VAL A 67 -29.57 -18.67 14.22
CA VAL A 67 -29.26 -18.11 15.55
C VAL A 67 -27.75 -17.91 15.69
N ALA A 68 -26.94 -18.89 15.29
CA ALA A 68 -25.48 -18.77 15.34
C ALA A 68 -24.98 -17.61 14.47
N ALA A 69 -25.46 -17.50 13.23
CA ALA A 69 -25.19 -16.41 12.30
C ALA A 69 -25.51 -15.05 12.92
N TYR A 70 -26.67 -14.93 13.57
CA TYR A 70 -27.04 -13.70 14.26
C TYR A 70 -26.08 -13.34 15.39
N LEU A 71 -25.72 -14.30 16.24
CA LEU A 71 -24.80 -14.06 17.35
C LEU A 71 -23.42 -13.63 16.84
N THR A 72 -22.85 -14.35 15.87
CA THR A 72 -21.56 -13.98 15.28
C THR A 72 -21.62 -12.65 14.52
N GLY A 73 -22.69 -12.39 13.78
CA GLY A 73 -22.89 -11.13 13.07
C GLY A 73 -23.03 -9.93 13.99
N THR A 74 -23.55 -10.11 15.22
CA THR A 74 -23.56 -9.01 16.21
C THR A 74 -22.18 -8.65 16.73
N VAL A 75 -21.21 -9.56 16.71
CA VAL A 75 -19.82 -9.30 17.06
C VAL A 75 -19.12 -8.63 15.89
N ASP A 76 -19.16 -9.25 14.72
CA ASP A 76 -18.52 -8.73 13.51
C ASP A 76 -19.05 -7.33 13.15
N GLY A 77 -20.36 -7.13 13.24
CA GLY A 77 -20.97 -5.83 12.99
C GLY A 77 -20.58 -4.76 14.01
N LYS A 78 -20.34 -5.10 15.28
CA LYS A 78 -19.87 -4.12 16.28
C LYS A 78 -18.44 -3.69 15.99
N GLU A 79 -17.56 -4.65 15.71
CA GLU A 79 -16.15 -4.38 15.41
C GLU A 79 -15.97 -3.59 14.11
N ALA A 80 -16.82 -3.83 13.10
CA ALA A 80 -16.76 -3.12 11.83
C ALA A 80 -17.42 -1.73 11.85
N PHE A 81 -18.34 -1.46 12.78
CA PHE A 81 -19.26 -0.30 12.70
C PHE A 81 -18.54 1.05 12.54
N ASP A 82 -17.54 1.30 13.38
CA ASP A 82 -16.83 2.58 13.42
C ASP A 82 -15.89 2.77 12.21
N ALA A 83 -15.55 1.68 11.52
CA ALA A 83 -14.72 1.71 10.32
C ALA A 83 -15.53 1.96 9.03
N LEU A 84 -16.87 1.83 9.08
CA LEU A 84 -17.74 2.01 7.93
C LEU A 84 -18.06 3.49 7.68
N THR A 85 -18.32 3.83 6.43
CA THR A 85 -18.92 5.12 6.05
C THR A 85 -20.33 5.25 6.61
N GLN A 86 -20.91 6.46 6.61
CA GLN A 86 -22.30 6.67 7.05
C GLN A 86 -23.28 5.76 6.29
N ALA A 87 -23.13 5.63 4.97
CA ALA A 87 -23.95 4.74 4.15
C ALA A 87 -23.77 3.27 4.56
N GLY A 88 -22.52 2.83 4.78
CA GLY A 88 -22.23 1.47 5.26
C GLY A 88 -22.80 1.18 6.65
N GLN A 89 -22.78 2.15 7.55
CA GLN A 89 -23.39 2.02 8.88
C GLN A 89 -24.91 1.87 8.80
N ASP A 90 -25.56 2.59 7.89
CA ASP A 90 -27.00 2.49 7.71
C ASP A 90 -27.39 1.16 7.06
N GLU A 91 -26.65 0.71 6.04
CA GLU A 91 -26.82 -0.62 5.44
C GLU A 91 -26.59 -1.73 6.48
N LEU A 92 -25.57 -1.63 7.34
CA LEU A 92 -25.32 -2.59 8.42
C LEU A 92 -26.48 -2.64 9.42
N LYS A 93 -27.11 -1.50 9.74
CA LYS A 93 -28.30 -1.48 10.61
C LYS A 93 -29.49 -2.17 9.95
N GLU A 94 -29.73 -1.92 8.66
CA GLU A 94 -30.80 -2.56 7.91
C GLU A 94 -30.57 -4.07 7.78
N HIS A 95 -29.34 -4.48 7.46
CA HIS A 95 -28.90 -5.86 7.41
C HIS A 95 -29.14 -6.57 8.75
N LYS A 96 -28.74 -5.95 9.87
CA LYS A 96 -28.99 -6.47 11.21
C LYS A 96 -30.48 -6.56 11.53
N LEU A 97 -31.27 -5.57 11.10
CA LEU A 97 -32.70 -5.53 11.35
C LEU A 97 -33.42 -6.68 10.61
N LEU A 98 -33.16 -6.83 9.31
CA LEU A 98 -33.72 -7.93 8.53
C LEU A 98 -33.26 -9.29 9.07
N GLY A 99 -31.98 -9.42 9.43
CA GLY A 99 -31.43 -10.62 10.07
C GLY A 99 -32.17 -10.97 11.37
N THR A 100 -32.50 -9.98 12.19
CA THR A 100 -33.30 -10.15 13.41
C THR A 100 -34.68 -10.74 13.09
N TYR A 101 -35.36 -10.18 12.08
CA TYR A 101 -36.66 -10.69 11.63
C TYR A 101 -36.57 -12.12 11.11
N LEU A 102 -35.51 -12.45 10.36
CA LEU A 102 -35.34 -13.79 9.78
C LEU A 102 -35.02 -14.85 10.85
N VAL A 103 -34.26 -14.52 11.89
CA VAL A 103 -34.07 -15.41 13.04
C VAL A 103 -35.42 -15.72 13.70
N LEU A 104 -36.25 -14.70 13.95
CA LEU A 104 -37.58 -14.91 14.53
C LEU A 104 -38.49 -15.71 13.58
N ALA A 105 -38.45 -15.38 12.28
CA ALA A 105 -39.23 -16.07 11.25
C ALA A 105 -38.83 -17.54 11.12
N SER A 106 -37.57 -17.91 11.36
CA SER A 106 -37.14 -19.31 11.32
C SER A 106 -37.90 -20.17 12.34
N GLY A 107 -38.15 -19.65 13.55
CA GLY A 107 -39.00 -20.30 14.55
C GLY A 107 -40.45 -20.43 14.09
N VAL A 108 -40.99 -19.40 13.43
CA VAL A 108 -42.34 -19.44 12.83
C VAL A 108 -42.42 -20.55 11.76
N VAL A 109 -41.42 -20.67 10.88
CA VAL A 109 -41.38 -21.71 9.84
C VAL A 109 -41.38 -23.11 10.49
N VAL A 110 -40.62 -23.32 11.57
CA VAL A 110 -40.60 -24.58 12.33
C VAL A 110 -41.98 -24.90 12.91
N ILE A 111 -42.66 -23.91 13.48
CA ILE A 111 -44.02 -24.07 14.01
C ILE A 111 -44.99 -24.45 12.88
N PHE A 112 -44.95 -23.76 11.73
CA PHE A 112 -45.80 -24.08 10.59
C PHE A 112 -45.52 -25.47 10.02
N LYS A 113 -44.25 -25.91 9.99
CA LYS A 113 -43.88 -27.28 9.61
C LYS A 113 -44.50 -28.30 10.56
N LEU A 114 -44.43 -28.06 11.88
CA LEU A 114 -45.03 -28.94 12.89
C LEU A 114 -46.56 -29.01 12.74
N LEU A 115 -47.23 -27.86 12.60
CA LEU A 115 -48.69 -27.79 12.39
C LEU A 115 -49.12 -28.49 11.10
N SER A 116 -48.35 -28.33 10.02
CA SER A 116 -48.57 -29.01 8.74
C SER A 116 -48.49 -30.53 8.88
N ALA A 117 -47.57 -31.04 9.71
CA ALA A 117 -47.45 -32.46 10.01
C ALA A 117 -48.61 -33.00 10.87
N MET A 118 -49.13 -32.20 11.80
CA MET A 118 -50.21 -32.60 12.72
C MET A 118 -51.62 -32.54 12.08
N ILE A 119 -51.94 -31.45 11.38
CA ILE A 119 -53.31 -31.17 10.91
C ILE A 119 -53.62 -31.95 9.61
N GLN A 120 -52.60 -32.36 8.85
CA GLN A 120 -52.68 -33.17 7.62
C GLN A 120 -53.66 -32.67 6.52
N ARG A 121 -54.20 -31.45 6.64
CA ARG A 121 -55.06 -30.82 5.62
C ARG A 121 -54.22 -30.22 4.50
N GLY A 122 -54.70 -30.32 3.26
CA GLY A 122 -54.03 -29.78 2.08
C GLY A 122 -53.74 -28.27 2.19
N LEU A 123 -54.67 -27.51 2.76
CA LEU A 123 -54.50 -26.07 2.99
C LEU A 123 -53.32 -25.77 3.92
N MET A 124 -53.14 -26.51 5.02
CA MET A 124 -52.02 -26.30 5.94
C MET A 124 -50.66 -26.58 5.29
N LYS A 125 -50.60 -27.58 4.40
CA LYS A 125 -49.40 -27.87 3.62
C LYS A 125 -49.07 -26.73 2.66
N ALA A 126 -50.09 -26.20 1.97
CA ALA A 126 -49.93 -25.07 1.06
C ALA A 126 -49.50 -23.79 1.82
N THR A 127 -50.10 -23.51 2.97
CA THR A 127 -49.72 -22.37 3.82
C THR A 127 -48.29 -22.51 4.34
N TYR A 128 -47.90 -23.69 4.83
CA TYR A 128 -46.52 -23.95 5.24
C TYR A 128 -45.54 -23.70 4.08
N LEU A 129 -45.84 -24.23 2.89
CA LEU A 129 -44.97 -24.08 1.73
C LEU A 129 -44.83 -22.61 1.32
N LEU A 130 -45.93 -21.84 1.36
CA LEU A 130 -45.89 -20.40 1.11
C LEU A 130 -45.03 -19.67 2.13
N VAL A 131 -45.19 -19.96 3.43
CA VAL A 131 -44.37 -19.38 4.50
C VAL A 131 -42.89 -19.71 4.30
N LEU A 132 -42.57 -20.96 3.93
CA LEU A 132 -41.21 -21.37 3.63
C LEU A 132 -40.62 -20.64 2.42
N ILE A 133 -41.39 -20.46 1.34
CA ILE A 133 -40.95 -19.71 0.15
C ILE A 133 -40.64 -18.26 0.50
N VAL A 134 -41.54 -17.60 1.23
CA VAL A 134 -41.33 -16.20 1.66
C VAL A 134 -40.11 -16.09 2.57
N PHE A 135 -39.94 -17.03 3.49
CA PHE A 135 -38.77 -17.09 4.36
C PHE A 135 -37.47 -17.25 3.56
N VAL A 136 -37.42 -18.21 2.62
CA VAL A 136 -36.24 -18.42 1.77
C VAL A 136 -35.95 -17.20 0.90
N ALA A 137 -36.96 -16.54 0.35
CA ALA A 137 -36.77 -15.29 -0.39
C ALA A 137 -36.15 -14.19 0.50
N GLY A 138 -36.59 -14.09 1.75
CA GLY A 138 -35.99 -13.18 2.73
C GLY A 138 -34.54 -13.53 3.05
N ILE A 139 -34.21 -14.81 3.22
CA ILE A 139 -32.83 -15.29 3.45
C ILE A 139 -31.92 -15.00 2.25
N LEU A 140 -32.41 -15.18 1.01
CA LEU A 140 -31.65 -14.84 -0.19
C LEU A 140 -31.41 -13.34 -0.31
N LYS A 141 -32.41 -12.52 0.05
CA LYS A 141 -32.24 -11.07 0.15
C LYS A 141 -31.19 -10.70 1.21
N GLN A 142 -31.25 -11.29 2.41
CA GLN A 142 -30.25 -11.09 3.46
C GLN A 142 -28.83 -11.41 2.97
N GLY A 143 -28.67 -12.51 2.23
CA GLY A 143 -27.38 -12.88 1.64
C GLY A 143 -26.89 -11.87 0.60
N LYS A 144 -27.78 -11.34 -0.25
CA LYS A 144 -27.46 -10.27 -1.20
C LYS A 144 -27.00 -9.00 -0.47
N ASP A 145 -27.83 -8.51 0.46
CA ASP A 145 -27.59 -7.28 1.20
C ASP A 145 -26.29 -7.40 2.04
N GLY A 146 -26.01 -8.59 2.61
CA GLY A 146 -24.75 -8.87 3.31
C GLY A 146 -23.53 -8.88 2.39
N GLY A 147 -23.67 -9.39 1.16
CA GLY A 147 -22.63 -9.29 0.14
C GLY A 147 -22.34 -7.85 -0.24
N GLU A 148 -23.38 -7.06 -0.49
CA GLU A 148 -23.29 -5.62 -0.80
C GLU A 148 -22.58 -4.86 0.34
N LEU A 149 -22.94 -5.17 1.59
CA LEU A 149 -22.30 -4.60 2.77
C LEU A 149 -20.80 -4.87 2.84
N VAL A 150 -20.34 -6.05 2.42
CA VAL A 150 -18.91 -6.40 2.43
C VAL A 150 -18.19 -5.84 1.21
N TYR A 151 -18.76 -5.98 0.01
CA TYR A 151 -18.06 -5.65 -1.23
C TYR A 151 -18.09 -4.16 -1.56
N GLU A 152 -19.22 -3.48 -1.32
CA GLU A 152 -19.37 -2.06 -1.65
C GLU A 152 -19.02 -1.17 -0.45
N TYR A 153 -19.44 -1.54 0.76
CA TYR A 153 -19.30 -0.70 1.95
C TYR A 153 -18.19 -1.14 2.91
N GLY A 154 -17.79 -2.41 2.89
CA GLY A 154 -16.87 -3.04 3.84
C GLY A 154 -15.42 -2.92 3.38
N ALA A 155 -14.62 -2.10 4.07
CA ALA A 155 -13.22 -1.84 3.74
C ALA A 155 -12.98 -1.48 2.25
N ASN A 156 -14.04 -1.05 1.53
CA ASN A 156 -14.09 -0.80 0.10
C ASN A 156 -13.10 -1.69 -0.67
N VAL A 157 -13.29 -3.01 -0.62
CA VAL A 157 -12.37 -3.99 -1.23
C VAL A 157 -12.10 -3.64 -2.69
N GLU A 158 -13.09 -3.10 -3.39
CA GLU A 158 -12.94 -2.56 -4.74
C GLU A 158 -11.97 -1.37 -4.78
N ARG A 159 -12.14 -0.36 -3.91
CA ARG A 159 -11.18 0.76 -3.82
C ARG A 159 -9.80 0.36 -3.32
N VAL A 160 -9.68 -0.64 -2.45
CA VAL A 160 -8.38 -1.16 -2.03
C VAL A 160 -7.70 -1.84 -3.20
N GLN A 161 -8.42 -2.61 -4.02
CA GLN A 161 -7.87 -3.20 -5.26
C GLN A 161 -7.45 -2.13 -6.28
N GLU A 162 -8.25 -1.07 -6.45
CA GLU A 162 -7.88 0.07 -7.30
C GLU A 162 -6.63 0.77 -6.78
N LEU A 163 -6.60 1.11 -5.48
CA LEU A 163 -5.45 1.77 -4.85
C LEU A 163 -4.19 0.90 -4.90
N ASP A 164 -4.30 -0.40 -4.68
CA ASP A 164 -3.16 -1.33 -4.80
C ASP A 164 -2.63 -1.39 -6.24
N SER A 165 -3.51 -1.30 -7.24
CA SER A 165 -3.10 -1.24 -8.65
C SER A 165 -2.41 0.09 -8.97
N GLU A 166 -3.00 1.22 -8.55
CA GLU A 166 -2.39 2.55 -8.69
C GLU A 166 -1.02 2.63 -7.98
N LEU A 167 -0.88 2.00 -6.81
CA LEU A 167 0.37 1.93 -6.06
C LEU A 167 1.42 1.12 -6.82
N PHE A 168 1.04 -0.02 -7.38
CA PHE A 168 1.93 -0.85 -8.18
C PHE A 168 2.47 -0.09 -9.41
N ASP A 169 1.59 0.57 -10.17
CA ASP A 169 1.97 1.37 -11.33
C ASP A 169 2.91 2.51 -10.92
N ALA A 170 2.61 3.21 -9.82
CA ALA A 170 3.46 4.28 -9.30
C ALA A 170 4.83 3.78 -8.80
N GLN A 171 4.92 2.55 -8.26
CA GLN A 171 6.18 1.93 -7.87
C GLN A 171 7.04 1.59 -9.09
N GLU A 172 6.43 1.07 -10.15
CA GLU A 172 7.13 0.76 -11.40
C GLU A 172 7.72 2.03 -12.03
N GLU A 173 6.93 3.11 -12.16
CA GLU A 173 7.42 4.41 -12.65
C GLU A 173 8.58 4.95 -11.78
N LEU A 174 8.48 4.81 -10.45
CA LEU A 174 9.52 5.28 -9.54
C LEU A 174 10.83 4.50 -9.76
N ASP A 175 10.75 3.18 -9.93
CA ASP A 175 11.92 2.35 -10.14
C ASP A 175 12.56 2.57 -11.51
N GLU A 176 11.77 2.82 -12.57
CA GLU A 176 12.28 3.28 -13.85
C GLU A 176 13.01 4.63 -13.72
N LEU A 177 12.41 5.62 -13.06
CA LEU A 177 13.02 6.92 -12.80
C LEU A 177 14.30 6.82 -11.98
N LYS A 178 14.37 5.92 -11.00
CA LYS A 178 15.60 5.67 -10.22
C LYS A 178 16.70 5.08 -11.08
N GLU A 179 16.40 4.12 -11.95
CA GLU A 179 17.38 3.53 -12.86
C GLU A 179 17.83 4.54 -13.92
N GLU A 180 16.93 5.37 -14.45
CA GLU A 180 17.30 6.49 -15.33
C GLU A 180 18.21 7.50 -14.62
N MET A 181 17.87 7.89 -13.39
CA MET A 181 18.68 8.81 -12.58
C MET A 181 20.06 8.23 -12.26
N LYS A 182 20.12 6.92 -11.94
CA LYS A 182 21.37 6.20 -11.71
C LYS A 182 22.21 6.14 -12.98
N SER A 183 21.64 5.81 -14.13
CA SER A 183 22.36 5.80 -15.41
C SER A 183 22.84 7.20 -15.81
N THR A 184 22.06 8.24 -15.51
CA THR A 184 22.42 9.63 -15.81
C THR A 184 23.54 10.12 -14.88
N SER A 185 23.50 9.72 -13.61
CA SER A 185 24.57 9.96 -12.63
C SER A 185 25.87 9.26 -13.02
N GLU A 186 25.79 7.97 -13.41
CA GLU A 186 26.94 7.20 -13.88
C GLU A 186 27.55 7.82 -15.14
N LYS A 187 26.74 8.20 -16.14
CA LYS A 187 27.20 8.91 -17.34
C LYS A 187 27.82 10.28 -17.03
N ALA A 188 27.32 10.99 -16.02
CA ALA A 188 27.89 12.27 -15.60
C ALA A 188 29.25 12.10 -14.91
N VAL A 189 29.41 11.05 -14.10
CA VAL A 189 30.69 10.68 -13.46
C VAL A 189 31.71 10.23 -14.52
N GLU A 190 31.28 9.43 -15.50
CA GLU A 190 32.13 8.96 -16.59
C GLU A 190 32.63 10.13 -17.47
N LYS A 191 31.73 11.05 -17.86
CA LYS A 191 32.12 12.29 -18.56
C LYS A 191 33.03 13.19 -17.72
N ALA A 192 32.82 13.28 -16.41
CA ALA A 192 33.71 14.04 -15.54
C ALA A 192 35.10 13.41 -15.43
N ALA A 193 35.20 12.08 -15.49
CA ALA A 193 36.47 11.36 -15.52
C ALA A 193 37.22 11.59 -16.85
N GLU A 194 36.53 11.48 -18.00
CA GLU A 194 37.12 11.76 -19.33
C GLU A 194 37.64 13.20 -19.43
N VAL A 195 36.90 14.18 -18.92
CA VAL A 195 37.34 15.59 -18.90
C VAL A 195 38.56 15.78 -18.01
N LYS A 196 38.66 15.03 -16.91
CA LYS A 196 39.79 15.10 -15.97
C LYS A 196 41.05 14.46 -16.57
N GLU A 197 40.89 13.36 -17.30
CA GLU A 197 41.96 12.66 -18.02
C GLU A 197 42.49 13.52 -19.19
N ALA A 198 41.58 14.13 -19.97
CA ALA A 198 41.96 15.08 -21.01
C ALA A 198 42.66 16.34 -20.46
N LEU A 199 42.30 16.79 -19.24
CA LEU A 199 43.00 17.90 -18.58
C LEU A 199 44.41 17.50 -18.13
N THR A 200 44.60 16.28 -17.61
CA THR A 200 45.92 15.80 -17.21
C THR A 200 46.86 15.64 -18.39
N ASP A 201 46.36 15.12 -19.52
CA ASP A 201 47.16 14.97 -20.74
C ASP A 201 47.54 16.32 -21.36
N ALA A 202 46.65 17.32 -21.27
CA ALA A 202 46.94 18.69 -21.71
C ALA A 202 47.98 19.38 -20.82
N VAL A 203 47.93 19.14 -19.50
CA VAL A 203 48.89 19.69 -18.54
C VAL A 203 50.26 19.03 -18.67
N GLU A 204 50.31 17.72 -18.96
CA GLU A 204 51.56 16.99 -19.17
C GLU A 204 52.25 17.41 -20.48
N ASN A 205 51.49 17.55 -21.57
CA ASN A 205 52.00 18.11 -22.84
C ASN A 205 52.49 19.56 -22.70
N ALA A 206 51.79 20.41 -21.92
CA ALA A 206 52.23 21.77 -21.65
C ALA A 206 53.51 21.81 -20.80
N LYS A 207 53.70 20.83 -19.91
CA LYS A 207 54.89 20.70 -19.07
C LYS A 207 56.09 20.21 -19.88
N GLU A 208 55.90 19.26 -20.80
CA GLU A 208 56.94 18.83 -21.74
C GLU A 208 57.40 19.98 -22.65
N SER A 209 56.46 20.74 -23.22
CA SER A 209 56.75 21.92 -24.02
C SER A 209 57.51 23.01 -23.24
N ALA A 210 57.18 23.20 -21.96
CA ALA A 210 57.90 24.12 -21.09
C ALA A 210 59.33 23.65 -20.78
N THR A 211 59.56 22.34 -20.57
CA THR A 211 60.91 21.79 -20.38
C THR A 211 61.77 21.86 -21.64
N GLU A 212 61.18 21.69 -22.82
CA GLU A 212 61.90 21.90 -24.10
C GLU A 212 62.25 23.38 -24.31
N ALA A 213 61.35 24.30 -23.97
CA ALA A 213 61.61 25.74 -24.03
C ALA A 213 62.70 26.20 -23.04
N VAL A 214 62.77 25.58 -21.85
CA VAL A 214 63.81 25.85 -20.85
C VAL A 214 65.16 25.29 -21.31
N LYS A 215 65.21 24.09 -21.89
CA LYS A 215 66.45 23.54 -22.49
C LYS A 215 66.96 24.38 -23.66
N ALA A 216 66.07 24.86 -24.53
CA ALA A 216 66.42 25.77 -25.62
C ALA A 216 66.90 27.15 -25.13
N ALA A 217 66.45 27.59 -23.94
CA ALA A 217 66.93 28.81 -23.30
C ALA A 217 68.29 28.62 -22.59
N GLU A 218 68.55 27.43 -22.01
CA GLU A 218 69.86 27.06 -21.46
C GLU A 218 70.94 26.93 -22.55
N GLU A 219 70.63 26.34 -23.70
CA GLU A 219 71.58 26.31 -24.84
C GLU A 219 71.88 27.71 -25.39
N LYS A 220 70.85 28.58 -25.49
CA LYS A 220 71.05 29.97 -25.93
C LYS A 220 71.81 30.83 -24.91
N SER A 221 71.70 30.54 -23.61
CA SER A 221 72.45 31.28 -22.59
C SER A 221 73.91 30.80 -22.49
N ALA A 222 74.22 29.56 -22.88
CA ALA A 222 75.59 29.09 -23.06
C ALA A 222 76.31 29.79 -24.24
N GLU A 223 75.63 29.98 -25.38
CA GLU A 223 76.18 30.73 -26.54
C GLU A 223 76.41 32.23 -26.23
N VAL A 224 75.53 32.86 -25.44
CA VAL A 224 75.65 34.27 -25.07
C VAL A 224 76.78 34.50 -24.05
N ILE A 225 77.05 33.54 -23.16
CA ILE A 225 78.15 33.65 -22.19
C ILE A 225 79.52 33.49 -22.88
N GLU A 226 79.62 32.72 -23.96
CA GLU A 226 80.86 32.62 -24.76
C GLU A 226 81.10 33.90 -25.58
N ALA A 227 80.06 34.50 -26.16
CA ALA A 227 80.16 35.75 -26.94
C ALA A 227 80.45 37.00 -26.09
N VAL A 228 80.08 37.01 -24.80
CA VAL A 228 80.37 38.12 -23.87
C VAL A 228 81.80 38.04 -23.33
N LYS A 229 82.42 36.85 -23.25
CA LYS A 229 83.84 36.70 -22.87
C LYS A 229 84.80 37.21 -23.95
N GLU A 230 84.45 37.14 -25.23
CA GLU A 230 85.33 37.58 -26.32
C GLU A 230 85.33 39.12 -26.55
N LYS A 231 84.37 39.87 -25.97
CA LYS A 231 84.29 41.34 -26.09
C LYS A 231 84.77 42.12 -24.85
N ALA A 232 85.11 41.45 -23.75
CA ALA A 232 85.58 42.10 -22.52
C ALA A 232 87.10 42.42 -22.51
N ASP A 233 87.89 41.91 -23.46
CA ASP A 233 89.35 42.08 -23.50
C ASP A 233 89.87 43.28 -24.32
N LYS A 234 89.02 44.20 -24.80
CA LYS A 234 89.46 45.28 -25.73
C LYS A 234 89.22 46.73 -25.33
N VAL A 235 88.84 47.03 -24.09
CA VAL A 235 88.75 48.42 -23.62
C VAL A 235 89.30 48.57 -22.20
N LYS A 236 90.63 48.49 -22.06
CA LYS A 236 91.42 49.05 -20.95
C LYS A 236 92.90 49.18 -21.34
N GLU A 237 93.24 50.20 -22.12
CA GLU A 237 94.57 50.84 -22.06
C GLU A 237 94.45 52.36 -22.34
N SER A 238 95.08 53.16 -21.47
CA SER A 238 95.18 54.63 -21.42
C SER A 238 93.95 55.36 -20.81
N VAL A 239 93.99 56.16 -19.72
CA VAL A 239 95.02 56.69 -18.80
C VAL A 239 94.32 57.02 -17.44
N ALA A 240 95.07 56.95 -16.34
CA ALA A 240 94.73 57.21 -14.92
C ALA A 240 94.54 58.72 -14.56
N PRO A 241 94.51 59.16 -13.27
CA PRO A 241 93.60 58.85 -12.15
C PRO A 241 93.10 60.11 -11.38
N SER A 242 92.11 59.98 -10.48
CA SER A 242 92.20 60.47 -9.08
C SER A 242 90.89 60.21 -8.30
N ALA A 243 91.02 59.58 -7.13
CA ALA A 243 89.98 59.34 -6.12
C ALA A 243 89.59 60.65 -5.36
N PRO A 244 88.55 60.70 -4.48
CA PRO A 244 88.46 59.87 -3.26
C PRO A 244 87.08 59.29 -2.90
N GLU A 245 87.12 58.39 -1.91
CA GLU A 245 86.08 57.63 -1.19
C GLU A 245 85.01 58.48 -0.48
N VAL A 246 83.85 57.87 -0.16
CA VAL A 246 83.11 57.83 1.14
C VAL A 246 81.85 56.96 0.89
N GLU A 247 81.73 55.72 1.38
CA GLU A 247 81.33 55.22 2.71
C GLU A 247 79.80 55.08 2.95
N VAL A 248 79.32 53.83 2.82
CA VAL A 248 78.43 53.02 3.69
C VAL A 248 77.20 53.67 4.38
N VAL A 249 76.03 53.02 4.25
CA VAL A 249 75.25 52.35 5.33
C VAL A 249 73.79 52.10 4.85
N PRO A 250 73.27 50.86 4.96
CA PRO A 250 71.86 50.54 4.80
C PRO A 250 71.14 50.46 6.15
N GLN A 251 69.86 50.85 6.23
CA GLN A 251 69.04 50.52 7.39
C GLN A 251 67.70 49.90 7.02
N LYS A 252 67.54 48.70 7.60
CA LYS A 252 66.39 47.82 7.75
C LYS A 252 65.62 48.20 9.02
N ARG A 253 64.32 47.86 9.06
CA ARG A 253 63.45 47.52 10.23
C ARG A 253 62.11 48.23 10.14
N GLU A 254 60.99 47.72 10.65
CA GLU A 254 60.48 46.41 11.10
C GLU A 254 58.97 46.69 11.31
N GLU A 255 58.12 45.72 11.00
CA GLU A 255 56.72 45.55 11.43
C GLU A 255 56.63 45.34 12.97
N PRO A 256 55.46 45.08 13.62
CA PRO A 256 54.03 45.31 13.28
C PRO A 256 53.16 45.78 14.50
N GLU A 257 51.82 45.74 14.31
CA GLU A 257 50.78 45.34 15.31
C GLU A 257 50.42 46.34 16.46
N VAL A 258 49.21 46.51 17.00
CA VAL A 258 47.94 45.75 17.12
C VAL A 258 46.77 46.74 17.31
N ALA A 259 45.54 46.26 17.08
CA ALA A 259 44.23 46.88 17.31
C ALA A 259 43.80 47.10 18.78
N THR A 260 42.90 48.08 18.96
CA THR A 260 41.84 48.25 20.01
C THR A 260 40.95 49.39 19.49
N HIS A 261 39.61 49.43 19.49
CA HIS A 261 38.54 48.87 20.30
C HIS A 261 37.27 48.70 19.44
#